data_AF-A0A1G2Y7R9-F1
#
_entry.id   AF-A0A1G2Y7R9-F1
#
_cell.length_a   1.000
_cell.length_b   1.000
_cell.length_c   1.000
_cell.angle_alpha   90.00
_cell.angle_beta   90.00
_cell.angle_gamma   90.00
#
_symmetry.space_group_name_H-M   'P 1'
#
loop_
_entity.id
_entity.type
_entity.pdbx_description
1 polymer ?
#
loop_
_entity_poly.entity_id
_entity_poly.type
_entity_poly.pdbx_seq_one_letter_code
_entity_poly.pdbx_strand_id
1 'polypeptide(L)'
;MSKHIEPQTEHYDSIFSLFVRVFWALIGNFIAFFILFAIVNHKGSQFYLMDLIYFGVIAALILARYIDIKFWDKADDNGQPITMLNWRKYTLKIMILATSLWLLAHLLNALFFNK
;
A
#
# COMPACT_ATOMS: atom_id res chain seq x y z
N MET A 1 36.78 -29.58 17.43
CA MET A 1 35.33 -29.48 17.16
C MET A 1 35.14 -28.29 16.22
N SER A 2 35.21 -28.54 14.90
CA SER A 2 35.15 -27.50 13.87
C SER A 2 33.72 -27.00 13.74
N LYS A 3 33.46 -25.71 14.02
CA LYS A 3 32.18 -25.08 13.69
C LYS A 3 32.07 -25.07 12.17
N HIS A 4 31.18 -25.88 11.61
CA HIS A 4 30.75 -25.72 10.22
C HIS A 4 30.08 -24.35 10.12
N ILE A 5 30.83 -23.36 9.66
CA ILE A 5 30.31 -22.09 9.18
C ILE A 5 29.70 -22.43 7.83
N GLU A 6 28.39 -22.69 7.79
CA GLU A 6 27.69 -22.73 6.52
C GLU A 6 27.89 -21.38 5.82
N PRO A 7 28.24 -21.37 4.53
CA PRO A 7 28.38 -20.13 3.79
C PRO A 7 27.06 -19.38 3.89
N GLN A 8 27.07 -18.21 4.50
CA GLN A 8 25.94 -17.28 4.42
C GLN A 8 25.78 -16.98 2.93
N THR A 9 24.80 -17.60 2.29
CA THR A 9 24.48 -17.33 0.90
C THR A 9 24.08 -15.87 0.85
N GLU A 10 24.96 -15.02 0.34
CA GLU A 10 24.65 -13.61 0.07
C GLU A 10 23.38 -13.59 -0.77
N HIS A 11 22.28 -13.20 -0.13
CA HIS A 11 21.01 -13.05 -0.80
C HIS A 11 21.17 -11.79 -1.65
N TYR A 12 21.41 -11.95 -2.95
CA TYR A 12 21.28 -10.86 -3.89
C TYR A 12 19.84 -10.37 -3.83
N ASP A 13 19.57 -9.38 -2.99
CA ASP A 13 18.35 -8.59 -3.05
C ASP A 13 18.30 -8.00 -4.46
N SER A 14 17.50 -8.64 -5.32
CA SER A 14 17.35 -8.19 -6.69
C SER A 14 16.88 -6.74 -6.63
N ILE A 15 17.47 -5.87 -7.45
CA ILE A 15 17.07 -4.46 -7.59
C ILE A 15 15.54 -4.34 -7.75
N PHE A 16 14.91 -5.35 -8.36
CA PHE A 16 13.46 -5.47 -8.47
C PHE A 16 12.71 -5.47 -7.11
N SER A 17 13.22 -6.17 -6.09
CA SER A 17 12.64 -6.18 -4.75
C SER A 17 12.70 -4.78 -4.11
N LEU A 18 13.80 -4.05 -4.30
CA LEU A 18 13.91 -2.67 -3.84
C LEU A 18 12.88 -1.76 -4.54
N PHE A 19 12.70 -1.90 -5.85
CA PHE A 19 11.69 -1.14 -6.59
C PHE A 19 10.26 -1.42 -6.09
N VAL A 20 9.92 -2.70 -5.84
CA VAL A 20 8.62 -3.07 -5.29
C VAL A 20 8.43 -2.49 -3.88
N ARG A 21 9.46 -2.55 -3.04
CA ARG A 21 9.48 -1.97 -1.68
C ARG A 21 9.31 -0.44 -1.69
N VAL A 22 9.98 0.27 -2.59
CA VAL A 22 9.84 1.73 -2.74
C VAL A 22 8.47 2.08 -3.33
N PHE A 23 7.99 1.30 -4.30
CA PHE A 23 6.70 1.54 -4.94
C PHE A 23 5.54 1.46 -3.96
N TRP A 24 5.47 0.41 -3.14
CA TRP A 24 4.36 0.28 -2.20
C TRP A 24 4.50 1.23 -0.99
N ALA A 25 5.71 1.47 -0.48
CA ALA A 25 5.93 2.29 0.71
C ALA A 25 5.80 3.79 0.41
N LEU A 26 6.26 4.22 -0.77
CA LEU A 26 6.32 5.63 -1.12
C LEU A 26 5.25 5.96 -2.16
N ILE A 27 5.34 5.37 -3.35
CA ILE A 27 4.58 5.81 -4.53
C ILE A 27 3.08 5.66 -4.29
N GLY A 28 2.62 4.52 -3.78
CA GLY A 28 1.19 4.34 -3.57
C GLY A 28 0.60 5.24 -2.47
N ASN A 29 1.34 5.54 -1.41
CA ASN A 29 0.89 6.49 -0.38
C ASN A 29 0.79 7.92 -0.92
N PHE A 30 1.77 8.35 -1.73
CA PHE A 30 1.73 9.65 -2.39
C PHE A 30 0.59 9.73 -3.41
N ILE A 31 0.37 8.71 -4.23
CA ILE A 31 -0.74 8.68 -5.18
C ILE A 31 -2.08 8.75 -4.46
N ALA A 32 -2.27 7.98 -3.37
CA ALA A 32 -3.49 8.03 -2.57
C ALA A 32 -3.72 9.45 -2.00
N PHE A 33 -2.67 10.10 -1.51
CA PHE A 33 -2.74 11.48 -1.01
C PHE A 33 -3.13 12.48 -2.11
N PHE A 34 -2.49 12.41 -3.28
CA PHE A 34 -2.80 13.30 -4.40
C PHE A 34 -4.21 13.10 -4.95
N ILE A 35 -4.70 11.86 -4.99
CA ILE A 35 -6.09 11.57 -5.39
C ILE A 35 -7.07 12.15 -4.36
N LEU A 36 -6.80 11.98 -3.05
CA LEU A 36 -7.62 12.58 -2.00
C LEU A 36 -7.66 14.11 -2.12
N PHE A 37 -6.52 14.73 -2.37
CA PHE A 37 -6.40 16.17 -2.61
C PHE A 37 -7.18 16.61 -3.86
N ALA A 38 -7.15 15.81 -4.92
CA ALA A 38 -7.93 16.08 -6.13
C ALA A 38 -9.44 15.97 -5.89
N ILE A 39 -9.91 15.00 -5.08
CA ILE A 39 -11.31 14.84 -4.69
C ILE A 39 -11.81 16.05 -3.87
N VAL A 40 -10.97 16.58 -2.97
CA VAL A 40 -11.33 17.76 -2.17
C VAL A 40 -11.36 19.04 -3.01
N ASN A 41 -10.50 19.18 -4.02
CA ASN A 41 -10.41 20.40 -4.83
C ASN A 41 -11.31 20.41 -6.09
N HIS A 42 -11.92 19.29 -6.45
CA HIS A 42 -12.81 19.23 -7.61
C HIS A 42 -14.19 19.82 -7.32
N LYS A 43 -14.53 20.90 -8.03
CA LYS A 43 -15.86 21.50 -8.07
C LYS A 43 -16.69 20.85 -9.20
N GLY A 44 -17.31 19.70 -8.96
CA GLY A 44 -18.21 19.08 -9.96
C GLY A 44 -18.61 17.64 -9.66
N SER A 45 -19.69 17.16 -10.28
CA SER A 45 -20.31 15.85 -9.98
C SER A 45 -19.61 14.63 -10.59
N GLN A 46 -18.39 14.76 -11.12
CA GLN A 46 -17.63 13.64 -11.73
C GLN A 46 -16.95 12.74 -10.67
N PHE A 47 -17.63 12.51 -9.55
CA PHE A 47 -17.13 11.76 -8.40
C PHE A 47 -16.77 10.30 -8.73
N TYR A 48 -17.59 9.63 -9.55
CA TYR A 48 -17.48 8.20 -9.80
C TYR A 48 -16.15 7.74 -10.42
N LEU A 49 -15.54 8.53 -11.30
CA LEU A 49 -14.29 8.11 -11.95
C LEU A 49 -13.09 8.22 -11.00
N MET A 50 -13.02 9.29 -10.20
CA MET A 50 -11.94 9.49 -9.24
C MET A 50 -12.04 8.51 -8.08
N ASP A 51 -13.25 8.15 -7.66
CA ASP A 51 -13.49 7.09 -6.67
C ASP A 51 -12.97 5.74 -7.18
N LEU A 52 -13.27 5.39 -8.43
CA LEU A 52 -12.79 4.16 -9.04
C LEU A 52 -11.27 4.12 -9.14
N ILE A 53 -10.65 5.23 -9.54
CA ILE A 53 -9.17 5.35 -9.62
C ILE A 53 -8.56 5.22 -8.21
N TYR A 54 -9.15 5.86 -7.20
CA TYR A 54 -8.69 5.76 -5.81
C TYR A 54 -8.67 4.31 -5.33
N PHE A 55 -9.80 3.60 -5.43
CA PHE A 55 -9.85 2.19 -5.03
C PHE A 55 -8.99 1.28 -5.92
N GLY A 56 -8.83 1.61 -7.20
CA GLY A 56 -7.91 0.93 -8.10
C GLY A 56 -6.45 1.01 -7.65
N VAL A 57 -6.00 2.19 -7.20
CA VAL A 57 -4.65 2.38 -6.65
C VAL A 57 -4.47 1.62 -5.35
N ILE A 58 -5.46 1.66 -4.44
CA ILE A 58 -5.42 0.90 -3.18
C ILE A 58 -5.35 -0.61 -3.46
N ALA A 59 -6.11 -1.13 -4.43
CA ALA A 59 -6.06 -2.53 -4.82
C ALA A 59 -4.70 -2.91 -5.44
N ALA A 60 -4.13 -2.05 -6.30
CA ALA A 60 -2.81 -2.25 -6.88
C ALA A 60 -1.72 -2.27 -5.81
N LEU A 61 -1.82 -1.40 -4.79
CA LEU A 61 -0.93 -1.39 -3.62
C LEU A 61 -0.98 -2.70 -2.83
N ILE A 62 -2.19 -3.17 -2.51
CA ILE A 62 -2.40 -4.43 -1.79
C ILE A 62 -1.82 -5.61 -2.58
N LEU A 63 -2.00 -5.61 -3.90
CA LEU A 63 -1.48 -6.65 -4.79
C LEU A 63 0.05 -6.59 -4.89
N ALA A 64 0.64 -5.40 -5.01
CA ALA A 64 2.09 -5.21 -4.98
C ALA A 64 2.69 -5.78 -3.68
N ARG A 65 2.08 -5.48 -2.52
CA ARG A 65 2.52 -6.05 -1.23
C ARG A 65 2.30 -7.56 -1.14
N TYR A 66 1.27 -8.10 -1.78
CA TYR A 66 1.07 -9.54 -1.87
C TYR A 66 2.20 -10.23 -2.65
N ILE A 67 2.55 -9.67 -3.81
CA ILE A 67 3.64 -10.18 -4.66
C ILE A 67 4.96 -10.07 -3.90
N ASP A 68 5.21 -8.93 -3.24
CA ASP A 68 6.41 -8.71 -2.42
C ASP A 68 6.61 -9.81 -1.36
N ILE A 69 5.56 -10.05 -0.56
CA ILE A 69 5.56 -11.09 0.47
C ILE A 69 5.70 -12.50 -0.10
N LYS A 70 5.06 -12.77 -1.26
CA LYS A 70 5.05 -14.11 -1.85
C LYS A 70 6.38 -14.49 -2.50
N PHE A 71 7.09 -13.53 -3.09
CA PHE A 71 8.27 -13.79 -3.92
C PHE A 71 9.59 -13.40 -3.26
N TRP A 72 9.63 -12.37 -2.41
CA TRP A 72 10.88 -11.81 -1.88
C TRP A 72 10.97 -11.81 -0.35
N ASP A 73 9.85 -11.66 0.36
CA ASP A 73 9.87 -11.48 1.83
C ASP A 73 9.73 -12.83 2.57
N LYS A 74 10.87 -13.45 2.93
CA LYS A 74 10.89 -14.71 3.70
C LYS A 74 10.78 -14.51 5.22
N ALA A 75 11.17 -13.34 5.72
CA ALA A 75 11.12 -12.98 7.13
C ALA A 75 10.91 -11.47 7.31
N ASP A 76 10.28 -11.05 8.41
CA ASP A 76 10.11 -9.64 8.77
C ASP A 76 11.41 -9.04 9.34
N ASP A 77 11.41 -7.74 9.63
CA ASP A 77 12.56 -7.04 10.19
C ASP A 77 13.02 -7.60 11.56
N ASN A 78 12.19 -8.44 12.21
CA ASN A 78 12.48 -9.15 13.46
C ASN A 78 12.85 -10.63 13.24
N GLY A 79 13.05 -11.06 12.00
CA GLY A 79 13.36 -12.44 11.62
C GLY A 79 12.18 -13.41 11.71
N GLN A 80 10.95 -12.92 11.90
CA GLN A 80 9.75 -13.77 11.96
C GLN A 80 9.27 -14.12 10.54
N PRO A 81 8.83 -15.36 10.28
CA PRO A 81 8.30 -15.71 8.96
C PRO A 81 7.10 -14.82 8.63
N ILE A 82 7.16 -14.09 7.51
CA ILE A 82 6.03 -13.28 7.05
C ILE A 82 4.95 -14.23 6.55
N THR A 83 3.91 -14.38 7.37
CA THR A 83 2.77 -15.23 7.04
C THR A 83 1.73 -14.47 6.24
N MET A 84 0.96 -15.19 5.43
CA MET A 84 -0.18 -14.63 4.70
C MET A 84 -1.25 -14.02 5.63
N LEU A 85 -1.24 -14.40 6.92
CA LEU A 85 -2.06 -13.78 7.96
C LEU A 85 -1.65 -12.31 8.22
N ASN A 86 -0.35 -12.01 8.20
CA ASN A 86 0.17 -10.64 8.35
C ASN A 86 -0.25 -9.77 7.18
N TRP A 87 -0.19 -10.31 5.96
CA TRP A 87 -0.73 -9.63 4.77
C TRP A 87 -2.23 -9.33 4.93
N ARG A 88 -3.05 -10.30 5.35
CA ARG A 88 -4.51 -10.07 5.54
C ARG A 88 -4.79 -8.97 6.56
N LYS A 89 -4.08 -8.98 7.69
CA LYS A 89 -4.21 -7.92 8.72
C LYS A 89 -3.80 -6.56 8.18
N TYR A 90 -2.72 -6.50 7.41
CA TYR A 90 -2.27 -5.28 6.76
C TYR A 90 -3.30 -4.76 5.74
N THR A 91 -3.78 -5.63 4.86
CA THR A 91 -4.82 -5.32 3.87
C THR A 91 -6.09 -4.78 4.53
N LEU A 92 -6.55 -5.40 5.62
CA LEU A 92 -7.70 -4.91 6.38
C LEU A 92 -7.46 -3.52 6.96
N LYS A 93 -6.28 -3.26 7.55
CA LYS A 93 -5.94 -1.93 8.07
C LYS A 93 -5.95 -0.88 6.96
N ILE A 94 -5.35 -1.18 5.81
CA ILE A 94 -5.35 -0.27 4.65
C ILE A 94 -6.77 -0.03 4.14
N MET A 95 -7.60 -1.05 4.01
CA MET A 95 -8.97 -0.89 3.54
C MET A 95 -9.80 -0.01 4.47
N ILE A 96 -9.67 -0.21 5.78
CA ILE A 96 -10.35 0.61 6.79
C ILE A 96 -9.87 2.06 6.70
N LEU A 97 -8.55 2.29 6.68
CA LEU A 97 -7.99 3.63 6.59
C LEU A 97 -8.38 4.33 5.28
N ALA A 98 -8.25 3.64 4.14
CA ALA A 98 -8.56 4.17 2.83
C ALA A 98 -10.04 4.55 2.71
N THR A 99 -10.95 3.70 3.20
CA THR A 99 -12.40 3.98 3.20
C THR A 99 -12.74 5.13 4.14
N SER A 100 -12.07 5.22 5.29
CA SER A 100 -12.29 6.31 6.27
C SER A 100 -11.85 7.66 5.70
N LEU A 101 -10.70 7.71 5.03
CA LEU A 101 -10.20 8.91 4.36
C LEU A 101 -11.11 9.32 3.20
N TRP A 102 -11.56 8.36 2.39
CA TRP A 102 -12.51 8.60 1.31
C TRP A 102 -13.82 9.21 1.83
N LEU A 103 -14.38 8.65 2.90
CA LEU A 103 -15.59 9.18 3.53
C LEU A 103 -15.36 10.61 4.06
N LEU A 104 -14.22 10.86 4.71
CA LEU A 104 -13.87 12.17 5.23
C LEU A 104 -13.73 13.21 4.09
N ALA A 105 -13.10 12.83 2.97
CA ALA A 105 -12.96 13.70 1.81
C ALA A 105 -14.33 14.11 1.23
N HIS A 106 -15.28 13.17 1.13
CA HIS A 106 -16.63 13.48 0.71
C HIS A 106 -17.40 14.35 1.71
N LEU A 107 -17.25 14.11 3.01
CA LEU A 107 -17.86 14.93 4.05
C LEU A 107 -17.36 16.37 3.98
N LEU A 108 -16.04 16.56 3.84
CA LEU A 108 -15.44 17.89 3.67
C LEU A 108 -15.95 18.55 2.39
N ASN A 109 -15.98 17.84 1.26
CA ASN A 109 -16.50 18.39 0.02
C ASN A 109 -17.97 18.82 0.16
N ALA A 110 -18.82 17.96 0.74
CA ALA A 110 -20.22 18.28 1.01
C ALA A 110 -20.39 19.50 1.93
N LEU A 111 -19.54 19.69 2.93
CA LEU A 111 -19.61 20.83 3.86
C LEU A 111 -19.12 22.14 3.23
N PHE A 112 -18.08 22.10 2.40
CA PHE A 112 -17.44 23.30 1.85
C PHE A 112 -18.04 23.78 0.52
N PHE A 113 -18.58 22.87 -0.31
CA PHE A 113 -19.06 23.20 -1.65
C PHE A 113 -20.59 23.13 -1.82
N ASN A 114 -21.33 22.69 -0.79
CA ASN A 114 -22.81 22.76 -0.77
C ASN A 114 -23.34 24.02 -0.05
N LYS A 115 -22.50 25.06 0.09
CA LYS A 115 -22.89 26.44 0.39
C LYS A 115 -22.82 27.26 -0.89
#